data_AF-A0A9D3YLR9-F1
#
_entry.id   AF-A0A9D3YLR9-F1
#
_cell.length_a   1.000
_cell.length_b   1.000
_cell.length_c   1.000
_cell.angle_alpha   90.00
_cell.angle_beta   90.00
_cell.angle_gamma   90.00
#
_symmetry.space_group_name_H-M   'P 1'
#
loop_
_entity.id
_entity.type
_entity.pdbx_description
1 polymer ?
#
loop_
_entity_poly.entity_id
_entity_poly.type
_entity_poly.pdbx_seq_one_letter_code
_entity_poly.pdbx_strand_id
1 'polypeptide(L)'
;MLEETMACLGCGYNNGPDFYNSAEEEKIARTRNKQICKALKEYRRQDLRKLKLLLLGTGESGKSTITKQMRIIHINGFETR
;
A
#
# COMPACT_ATOMS: atom_id res chain seq x y z
N MET A 1 -17.43 -8.63 4.72
CA MET A 1 -17.08 -10.01 4.34
C MET A 1 -16.59 -10.05 2.89
N LEU A 2 -15.46 -9.40 2.57
CA LEU A 2 -14.84 -9.42 1.24
C LEU A 2 -13.31 -9.37 1.40
N GLU A 3 -12.71 -10.33 2.11
CA GLU A 3 -11.24 -10.55 2.12
C GLU A 3 -10.89 -12.02 2.47
N GLU A 4 -11.66 -12.97 1.93
CA GLU A 4 -11.12 -14.33 1.75
C GLU A 4 -10.68 -14.46 0.28
N THR A 5 -9.60 -15.19 0.05
CA THR A 5 -8.95 -15.48 -1.25
C THR A 5 -7.97 -14.44 -1.81
N MET A 6 -6.97 -14.03 -1.02
CA MET A 6 -5.65 -13.73 -1.60
C MET A 6 -4.55 -14.52 -0.90
N ALA A 7 -4.79 -15.82 -0.76
CA ALA A 7 -3.72 -16.78 -0.61
C ALA A 7 -2.78 -16.64 -1.82
N CYS A 8 -1.48 -16.59 -1.58
CA CYS A 8 -0.47 -16.66 -2.64
C CYS A 8 -0.71 -17.91 -3.49
N LEU A 9 -1.42 -17.78 -4.61
CA LEU A 9 -1.60 -18.85 -5.61
C LEU A 9 -0.24 -19.31 -6.19
N GLY A 10 0.83 -18.54 -5.98
CA GLY A 10 2.18 -18.88 -6.40
C GLY A 10 2.99 -19.75 -5.41
N CYS A 11 2.44 -20.18 -4.27
CA CYS A 11 3.17 -21.04 -3.34
C CYS A 11 2.83 -22.55 -3.47
N GLY A 12 1.87 -22.92 -4.34
CA GLY A 12 1.30 -24.28 -4.39
C GLY A 12 1.34 -25.00 -5.73
N TYR A 13 2.03 -24.50 -6.76
CA TYR A 13 2.18 -25.21 -8.04
C TYR A 13 3.58 -25.83 -8.15
N ASN A 14 3.70 -27.10 -7.76
CA ASN A 14 4.94 -27.89 -7.84
C ASN A 14 5.22 -28.46 -9.24
N ASN A 15 4.55 -27.97 -10.30
CA ASN A 15 4.71 -28.46 -11.68
C ASN A 15 4.53 -27.32 -12.70
N GLY A 16 5.32 -26.26 -12.58
CA GLY A 16 5.49 -25.25 -13.63
C GLY A 16 6.78 -25.51 -14.39
N PRO A 17 6.88 -25.16 -15.68
CA PRO A 17 8.13 -25.29 -16.44
C PRO A 17 9.24 -24.53 -15.72
N ASP A 18 10.42 -25.14 -15.58
CA ASP A 18 11.59 -24.59 -14.90
C ASP A 18 12.06 -23.29 -15.57
N PHE A 19 11.48 -22.16 -15.14
CA PHE A 19 11.81 -20.82 -15.65
C PHE A 19 13.11 -20.26 -15.05
N TYR A 20 13.58 -20.85 -13.94
CA TYR A 20 14.80 -20.45 -13.25
C TYR A 20 15.97 -21.32 -13.72
N ASN A 21 17.11 -20.71 -14.00
CA ASN A 21 18.26 -21.43 -14.57
C ASN A 21 19.01 -22.27 -13.50
N SER A 22 18.69 -22.07 -12.22
CA SER A 22 19.27 -22.79 -11.08
C SER A 22 18.33 -22.81 -9.87
N ALA A 23 18.42 -23.87 -9.06
CA ALA A 23 17.68 -24.00 -7.80
C ALA A 23 17.95 -22.84 -6.81
N GLU A 24 19.15 -22.24 -6.88
CA GLU A 24 19.49 -21.08 -6.04
C GLU A 24 18.75 -19.81 -6.50
N GLU A 25 18.60 -19.61 -7.81
CA GLU A 25 17.81 -18.49 -8.36
C GLU A 25 16.34 -18.59 -7.96
N GLU A 26 15.79 -19.81 -7.97
CA GLU A 26 14.43 -20.07 -7.53
C GLU A 26 14.26 -19.76 -6.04
N LYS A 27 15.22 -20.16 -5.19
CA LYS A 27 15.21 -19.86 -3.75
C LYS A 27 15.28 -18.35 -3.48
N ILE A 28 16.13 -17.64 -4.22
CA ILE A 28 16.24 -16.19 -4.12
C ILE A 28 14.93 -15.52 -4.58
N ALA A 29 14.36 -15.95 -5.70
CA ALA A 29 13.11 -15.42 -6.22
C ALA A 29 11.94 -15.64 -5.25
N ARG A 30 11.84 -16.84 -4.67
CA ARG A 30 10.85 -17.16 -3.61
C ARG A 30 11.01 -16.26 -2.39
N THR A 31 12.25 -16.02 -1.95
CA THR A 31 12.55 -15.14 -0.81
C THR A 31 12.14 -13.69 -1.10
N ARG A 32 12.49 -13.17 -2.28
CA ARG A 32 12.10 -11.82 -2.73
C ARG A 32 10.58 -11.68 -2.81
N ASN A 33 9.90 -12.65 -3.41
CA ASN A 33 8.45 -12.67 -3.52
C ASN A 33 7.79 -12.61 -2.12
N LYS A 34 8.26 -13.44 -1.17
CA LYS A 34 7.78 -13.41 0.21
C LYS A 34 7.96 -12.05 0.89
N GLN A 35 9.09 -11.37 0.66
CA GLN A 35 9.33 -10.02 1.19
C GLN A 35 8.36 -8.99 0.59
N ILE A 36 8.16 -9.03 -0.74
CA ILE A 36 7.21 -8.14 -1.44
C ILE A 36 5.79 -8.36 -0.92
N CYS A 37 5.34 -9.62 -0.81
CA CYS A 37 4.01 -9.93 -0.28
C CYS A 37 3.81 -9.42 1.15
N LYS A 38 4.83 -9.55 2.01
CA LYS A 38 4.78 -9.02 3.38
C LYS A 38 4.62 -7.49 3.37
N ALA A 39 5.39 -6.80 2.53
CA ALA A 39 5.27 -5.35 2.38
C ALA A 39 3.89 -4.94 1.86
N LEU A 40 3.38 -5.60 0.81
CA LEU A 40 2.05 -5.32 0.25
C LEU A 40 0.92 -5.53 1.27
N LYS A 41 1.00 -6.58 2.10
CA LYS A 41 0.01 -6.82 3.16
C LYS A 41 0.00 -5.68 4.18
N GLU A 42 1.18 -5.22 4.57
CA GLU A 42 1.33 -4.11 5.51
C GLU A 42 0.82 -2.80 4.91
N TYR A 43 1.13 -2.50 3.65
CA TYR A 43 0.59 -1.32 2.95
C TYR A 43 -0.93 -1.35 2.86
N ARG A 44 -1.54 -2.50 2.51
CA ARG A 44 -3.01 -2.63 2.49
C ARG A 44 -3.63 -2.37 3.86
N ARG A 45 -3.04 -2.94 4.92
CA ARG A 45 -3.49 -2.71 6.30
C ARG A 45 -3.43 -1.23 6.68
N GLN A 46 -2.38 -0.53 6.29
CA GLN A 46 -2.26 0.91 6.53
C GLN A 46 -3.27 1.71 5.69
N ASP A 47 -3.47 1.36 4.42
CA ASP A 47 -4.42 2.05 3.54
C ASP A 47 -5.87 1.87 3.98
N LEU A 48 -6.25 0.69 4.47
CA LEU A 48 -7.57 0.45 5.06
C LEU A 48 -7.83 1.30 6.32
N ARG A 49 -6.76 1.72 7.01
CA ARG A 49 -6.85 2.61 8.19
C ARG A 49 -6.87 4.09 7.81
N LYS A 50 -6.54 4.46 6.57
CA LYS A 50 -6.54 5.85 6.11
C LYS A 50 -7.94 6.27 5.69
N LEU A 51 -8.43 7.37 6.27
CA LEU A 51 -9.67 8.01 5.83
C LEU A 51 -9.37 8.96 4.66
N LYS A 52 -10.00 8.73 3.50
CA LYS A 52 -9.90 9.60 2.31
C LYS A 52 -11.10 10.54 2.29
N LEU A 53 -10.86 11.83 2.47
CA LEU A 53 -11.89 12.87 2.50
C LEU A 53 -11.80 13.71 1.21
N LEU A 54 -12.95 13.96 0.58
CA LEU A 54 -13.08 14.86 -0.57
C LEU A 54 -13.90 16.09 -0.16
N LEU A 55 -13.32 17.27 -0.33
CA LEU A 55 -14.01 18.53 -0.05
C LEU A 55 -14.51 19.13 -1.37
N LEU A 56 -15.82 19.32 -1.48
CA LEU A 56 -16.49 19.90 -2.66
C LEU A 56 -17.07 21.28 -2.33
N GLY A 57 -17.10 22.17 -3.31
CA GLY A 57 -17.63 23.52 -3.15
C GLY A 57 -17.12 24.49 -4.22
N THR A 58 -17.83 25.61 -4.39
CA THR A 58 -17.51 26.69 -5.33
C THR A 58 -16.11 27.28 -5.10
N GLY A 59 -15.53 27.99 -6.07
CA GLY A 59 -14.12 28.46 -6.03
C GLY A 59 -13.71 29.12 -4.70
N GLU A 60 -14.58 29.96 -4.14
CA GLU A 60 -14.30 30.80 -2.95
C GLU A 60 -14.81 30.22 -1.62
N SER A 61 -15.37 29.02 -1.61
CA SER A 61 -15.94 28.36 -0.42
C SER A 61 -14.95 28.02 0.71
N GLY A 62 -13.67 28.41 0.60
CA GLY A 62 -12.70 28.23 1.69
C GLY A 62 -12.20 26.79 1.89
N LYS A 63 -12.36 25.89 0.91
CA LYS A 63 -11.83 24.50 0.96
C LYS A 63 -10.34 24.46 1.32
N SER A 64 -9.54 25.35 0.73
CA SER A 64 -8.11 25.48 1.02
C SER A 64 -7.84 25.92 2.46
N THR A 65 -8.73 26.72 3.06
CA THR A 65 -8.63 27.14 4.46
C THR A 65 -8.81 25.95 5.39
N ILE A 66 -9.80 25.08 5.14
CA ILE A 66 -10.02 23.86 5.94
C ILE A 66 -8.78 22.95 5.90
N THR A 67 -8.24 22.70 4.70
CA THR A 67 -7.01 21.88 4.57
C THR A 67 -5.81 22.52 5.29
N LYS A 68 -5.66 23.85 5.22
CA LYS A 68 -4.59 24.57 5.95
C LYS A 68 -4.76 24.46 7.47
N GLN A 69 -5.98 24.59 7.99
CA GLN A 69 -6.24 24.43 9.42
C GLN A 69 -5.98 23.00 9.88
N MET A 70 -6.38 22.01 9.09
CA MET A 70 -6.10 20.60 9.41
C MET A 70 -4.60 20.34 9.53
N ARG A 71 -3.78 20.97 8.68
CA ARG A 71 -2.31 20.89 8.79
C ARG A 71 -1.78 21.56 10.05
N ILE A 72 -2.27 22.74 10.43
CA ILE A 72 -1.81 23.47 11.63
C ILE A 72 -2.09 22.66 12.91
N ILE A 73 -3.25 22.00 12.98
CA ILE A 73 -3.70 21.29 14.19
C ILE A 73 -3.05 19.90 14.32
N HIS A 74 -2.89 19.17 13.21
CA HIS A 74 -2.53 17.74 13.25
C HIS A 74 -1.13 17.40 12.76
N ILE A 75 -0.46 18.35 12.10
CA ILE A 75 0.91 18.21 11.60
C ILE A 75 1.70 19.37 12.24
N ASN A 76 3.00 19.22 12.51
CA ASN A 76 3.83 20.22 13.21
C ASN A 76 4.05 21.53 12.41
N GLY A 77 2.98 22.16 11.90
CA GLY A 77 2.97 23.42 11.18
C GLY A 77 3.36 23.34 9.70
N PHE A 78 3.82 24.47 9.20
CA PHE A 78 4.47 24.60 7.91
C PHE A 78 5.97 24.67 8.17
N GLU A 79 6.76 23.77 7.58
CA GLU A 79 8.21 23.99 7.49
C GLU A 79 8.43 25.31 6.75
N THR A 80 9.01 26.28 7.44
CA THR A 80 9.42 27.56 6.86
C THR A 80 10.46 27.26 5.80
N ARG A 81 10.09 27.45 4.54
CA ARG A 81 11.00 27.32 3.39
C ARG A 81 11.71 28.64 3.14
#